data_AF-A5FT22-F1
#
_entry.id   AF-A5FT22-F1
#
_cell.length_a   1.000
_cell.length_b   1.000
_cell.length_c   1.000
_cell.angle_alpha   90.00
_cell.angle_beta   90.00
_cell.angle_gamma   90.00
#
_symmetry.space_group_name_H-M   'P 1'
#
loop_
_entity.id
_entity.type
_entity.pdbx_description
1 polymer ?
#
loop_
_entity_poly.entity_id
_entity_poly.type
_entity_poly.pdbx_seq_one_letter_code
_entity_poly.pdbx_strand_id
1 'polypeptide(L)'
;MPPKLNASQDDLELFRSRLENIIDQRHPLVRLVRLIDWRVFEERFGSLYAEAAGRPALPTRLMVALHLLKHMDGLSDEAICARYLDSPYVQAFCGETHFQGSVRGRGGLLGRVTV
;
A
#
# COMPACT_ATOMS: atom_id res chain seq x y z
N MET A 1 11.15 6.64 -41.44
CA MET A 1 11.85 6.93 -40.17
C MET A 1 10.81 6.84 -39.05
N PRO A 2 10.99 5.98 -38.03
CA PRO A 2 10.07 5.99 -36.89
C PRO A 2 10.34 7.25 -36.04
N PRO A 3 9.30 7.92 -35.51
CA PRO A 3 9.49 9.09 -34.67
C PRO A 3 10.11 8.63 -33.34
N LYS A 4 11.14 9.34 -32.89
CA LYS A 4 11.66 9.20 -31.53
C LYS A 4 10.59 9.75 -30.58
N LEU A 5 9.90 8.87 -29.84
CA LEU A 5 9.08 9.28 -28.71
C LEU A 5 10.03 9.71 -27.59
N ASN A 6 10.25 11.01 -27.48
CA ASN A 6 10.84 11.61 -26.29
C ASN A 6 9.69 11.71 -25.29
N ALA A 7 9.45 10.62 -24.54
CA ALA A 7 8.48 10.63 -23.45
C ALA A 7 8.97 11.65 -22.41
N SER A 8 8.19 12.72 -22.22
CA SER A 8 8.45 13.75 -21.24
C SER A 8 8.33 13.13 -19.83
N GLN A 9 8.98 13.70 -18.80
CA GLN A 9 8.76 13.21 -17.44
C GLN A 9 7.27 13.26 -17.05
N ASP A 10 6.52 14.22 -17.58
CA ASP A 10 5.06 14.30 -17.48
C ASP A 10 4.32 13.11 -18.11
N ASP A 11 4.81 12.56 -19.23
CA ASP A 11 4.24 11.35 -19.83
C ASP A 11 4.49 10.14 -18.92
N LEU A 12 5.69 10.02 -18.34
CA LEU A 12 6.02 8.98 -17.36
C LEU A 12 5.20 9.12 -16.06
N GLU A 13 4.85 10.33 -15.64
CA GLU A 13 3.91 10.57 -14.53
C GLU A 13 2.46 10.27 -14.90
N LEU A 14 2.05 10.50 -16.16
CA LEU A 14 0.76 10.07 -16.70
C LEU A 14 0.66 8.54 -16.77
N PHE A 15 1.77 7.85 -17.07
CA PHE A 15 1.90 6.39 -17.08
C PHE A 15 2.11 5.77 -15.69
N ARG A 16 2.51 6.56 -14.68
CA ARG A 16 2.33 6.21 -13.26
C ARG A 16 0.85 6.33 -12.92
N SER A 17 0.06 5.50 -13.58
CA SER A 17 -1.37 5.41 -13.44
C SER A 17 -1.66 5.34 -11.94
N ARG A 18 -2.16 6.44 -11.37
CA ARG A 18 -2.57 6.50 -9.97
C ARG A 18 -3.43 5.26 -9.71
N LEU A 19 -3.31 4.64 -8.54
CA LEU A 19 -4.06 3.42 -8.24
C LEU A 19 -5.56 3.62 -8.53
N GLU A 20 -6.06 4.81 -8.25
CA GLU A 20 -7.42 5.28 -8.55
C GLU A 20 -7.86 5.15 -10.01
N ASN A 21 -6.93 5.21 -10.97
CA ASN A 21 -7.18 5.11 -12.41
C ASN A 21 -7.15 3.66 -12.94
N ILE A 22 -6.56 2.72 -12.18
CA ILE A 22 -6.44 1.30 -12.59
C ILE A 22 -7.37 0.38 -11.81
N ILE A 23 -7.87 0.83 -10.65
CA ILE A 23 -8.78 0.05 -9.80
C ILE A 23 -10.24 0.44 -10.04
N ASP A 24 -11.13 -0.54 -10.04
CA ASP A 24 -12.56 -0.26 -9.98
C ASP A 24 -12.94 0.29 -8.60
N GLN A 25 -13.49 1.51 -8.57
CA GLN A 25 -13.97 2.17 -7.35
C GLN A 25 -15.16 1.45 -6.69
N ARG A 26 -15.84 0.57 -7.43
CA ARG A 26 -16.95 -0.26 -6.95
C ARG A 26 -16.45 -1.53 -6.27
N HIS A 27 -15.16 -1.85 -6.37
CA HIS A 27 -14.57 -3.04 -5.77
C HIS A 27 -14.80 -3.06 -4.25
N PRO A 28 -15.17 -4.21 -3.65
CA PRO A 28 -15.48 -4.31 -2.22
C PRO A 28 -14.39 -3.76 -1.30
N LEU A 29 -13.12 -4.03 -1.59
CA LEU A 29 -11.99 -3.50 -0.80
C LEU A 29 -11.88 -1.97 -0.88
N VAL A 30 -12.11 -1.37 -2.05
CA VAL A 30 -12.06 0.09 -2.23
C VAL A 30 -13.24 0.76 -1.51
N ARG A 31 -14.40 0.11 -1.48
CA ARG A 31 -15.54 0.59 -0.68
C ARG A 31 -15.25 0.47 0.81
N LEU A 32 -14.69 -0.66 1.25
CA LEU A 32 -14.34 -0.92 2.64
C LEU A 32 -13.36 0.14 3.17
N VAL A 33 -12.35 0.52 2.37
CA VAL A 33 -11.37 1.55 2.76
C VAL A 33 -12.02 2.89 3.09
N ARG A 34 -13.15 3.22 2.45
CA ARG A 34 -13.88 4.49 2.67
C ARG A 34 -14.79 4.45 3.89
N LEU A 35 -15.16 3.24 4.33
CA LEU A 35 -16.04 3.03 5.50
C LEU A 35 -15.26 2.98 6.81
N ILE A 36 -13.97 2.63 6.75
CA ILE A 36 -13.09 2.55 7.92
C ILE A 36 -12.66 3.97 8.33
N ASP A 37 -12.88 4.32 9.59
CA ASP A 37 -12.29 5.52 10.17
C ASP A 37 -10.81 5.29 10.52
N TRP A 38 -9.93 5.61 9.58
CA TRP A 38 -8.49 5.44 9.72
C TRP A 38 -7.88 6.35 10.81
N ARG A 39 -8.53 7.46 11.19
CA ARG A 39 -7.99 8.37 12.21
C ARG A 39 -7.88 7.70 13.57
N VAL A 40 -8.88 6.89 13.90
CA VAL A 40 -8.91 6.12 15.14
C VAL A 40 -7.74 5.12 15.22
N PHE A 41 -7.29 4.60 14.07
CA PHE A 41 -6.13 3.72 14.02
C PHE A 41 -4.82 4.51 14.15
N GLU A 42 -4.69 5.65 13.46
CA GLU A 42 -3.53 6.53 13.62
C GLU A 42 -3.37 7.02 15.07
N GLU A 43 -4.47 7.39 15.74
CA GLU A 43 -4.44 7.83 17.14
C GLU A 43 -4.04 6.72 18.12
N ARG A 44 -4.53 5.50 17.91
CA ARG A 44 -4.29 4.37 18.82
C ARG A 44 -3.00 3.62 18.56
N PHE A 45 -2.61 3.49 17.30
CA PHE A 45 -1.47 2.68 16.87
C PHE A 45 -0.31 3.51 16.29
N GLY A 46 -0.50 4.82 16.05
CA GLY A 46 0.53 5.67 15.49
C GLY A 46 1.82 5.70 16.32
N SER A 47 1.72 5.63 17.64
CA SER A 47 2.87 5.54 18.54
C SER A 47 3.59 4.19 18.49
N LEU A 48 2.90 3.11 18.13
CA LEU A 48 3.48 1.76 18.02
C LEU A 48 4.29 1.59 16.74
N TYR A 49 3.90 2.31 15.68
CA TYR A 49 4.61 2.30 14.39
C TYR A 49 5.52 3.51 14.19
N ALA A 50 5.53 4.46 15.15
CA ALA A 50 6.41 5.63 15.17
C ALA A 50 7.90 5.24 15.22
N GLU A 51 8.75 6.17 14.78
CA GLU A 51 10.19 5.93 14.60
C GLU A 51 10.90 5.42 15.86
N ALA A 52 11.51 4.24 15.75
CA ALA A 52 12.65 3.87 16.57
C ALA A 52 13.93 4.28 15.82
N ALA A 53 14.63 5.29 16.34
CA ALA A 53 16.00 5.72 16.01
C ALA A 53 16.54 5.29 14.62
N GLY A 54 16.32 6.13 13.60
CA GLY A 54 17.10 6.09 12.35
C GLY A 54 16.52 5.30 11.17
N ARG A 55 15.28 4.78 11.27
CA ARG A 55 14.60 4.08 10.15
C ARG A 55 13.19 4.65 9.93
N PRO A 56 12.80 4.98 8.68
CA PRO A 56 11.49 5.58 8.43
C PRO A 56 10.37 4.66 8.93
N ALA A 57 9.47 5.23 9.73
CA ALA A 57 8.23 4.60 10.16
C ALA A 57 7.41 4.17 8.94
N LEU A 58 6.78 2.99 9.01
CA LEU A 58 5.73 2.65 8.04
C LEU A 58 4.46 3.40 8.42
N PRO A 59 3.63 3.82 7.45
CA PRO A 59 2.33 4.40 7.76
C PRO A 59 1.49 3.43 8.59
N THR A 60 0.87 3.90 9.68
CA THR A 60 -0.02 3.08 10.52
C THR A 60 -1.12 2.44 9.68
N ARG A 61 -1.69 3.21 8.75
CA ARG A 61 -2.67 2.71 7.78
C ARG A 61 -2.17 1.49 6.99
N LEU A 62 -0.93 1.48 6.52
CA LEU A 62 -0.37 0.34 5.79
C LEU A 62 -0.33 -0.91 6.68
N MET A 63 0.16 -0.75 7.91
CA MET A 63 0.26 -1.86 8.86
C MET A 63 -1.11 -2.43 9.22
N VAL A 64 -2.04 -1.58 9.62
CA VAL A 64 -3.40 -1.97 10.00
C VAL A 64 -4.14 -2.60 8.82
N ALA A 65 -4.01 -2.04 7.62
CA ALA A 65 -4.64 -2.58 6.42
C ALA A 65 -4.14 -3.99 6.08
N LEU A 66 -2.83 -4.24 6.16
CA LEU A 66 -2.25 -5.57 5.95
C LEU A 66 -2.75 -6.56 7.00
N HIS A 67 -2.80 -6.18 8.28
CA HIS A 67 -3.33 -7.03 9.34
C HIS A 67 -4.80 -7.37 9.13
N LEU A 68 -5.63 -6.41 8.72
CA LEU A 68 -7.04 -6.64 8.42
C LEU A 68 -7.20 -7.64 7.27
N LEU A 69 -6.48 -7.45 6.17
CA LEU A 69 -6.54 -8.34 5.01
C LEU A 69 -6.01 -9.74 5.35
N LYS A 70 -4.90 -9.82 6.10
CA LYS A 70 -4.35 -11.07 6.61
C LYS A 70 -5.40 -11.85 7.40
N HIS A 71 -6.09 -11.17 8.31
CA HIS A 71 -7.11 -11.80 9.15
C HIS A 71 -8.37 -12.19 8.36
N MET A 72 -8.86 -11.32 7.48
CA MET A 72 -10.04 -11.59 6.65
C MET A 72 -9.85 -12.80 5.75
N ASP A 73 -8.68 -12.96 5.15
CA ASP A 73 -8.38 -14.01 4.18
C ASP A 73 -7.61 -15.20 4.79
N GLY A 74 -7.34 -15.19 6.10
CA GLY A 74 -6.62 -16.25 6.80
C GLY A 74 -5.18 -16.49 6.31
N LEU A 75 -4.49 -15.42 5.88
CA LEU A 75 -3.18 -15.50 5.25
C LEU A 75 -2.02 -15.49 6.27
N SER A 76 -0.86 -16.00 5.87
CA SER A 76 0.40 -15.77 6.59
C SER A 76 0.97 -14.38 6.30
N ASP A 77 1.97 -13.95 7.07
CA ASP A 77 2.65 -12.66 6.85
C ASP A 77 3.34 -12.62 5.48
N GLU A 78 3.94 -13.72 5.04
CA GLU A 78 4.56 -13.87 3.73
C GLU A 78 3.52 -13.78 2.61
N ALA A 79 2.38 -14.46 2.79
CA ALA A 79 1.33 -14.53 1.79
C ALA A 79 0.68 -13.15 1.57
N ILE A 80 0.42 -12.38 2.65
CA ILE A 80 -0.12 -11.03 2.49
C ILE A 80 0.91 -10.08 1.88
N CYS A 81 2.20 -10.22 2.20
CA CYS A 81 3.26 -9.44 1.58
C CYS A 81 3.36 -9.71 0.07
N ALA A 82 3.27 -10.97 -0.35
CA ALA A 82 3.26 -11.35 -1.76
C ALA A 82 2.03 -10.76 -2.48
N ARG A 83 0.85 -10.88 -1.86
CA ARG A 83 -0.39 -10.34 -2.41
C ARG A 83 -0.40 -8.81 -2.49
N TYR A 84 0.28 -8.12 -1.58
CA TYR A 84 0.47 -6.67 -1.65
C TYR A 84 1.26 -6.26 -2.89
N LEU A 85 2.27 -7.02 -3.28
CA LEU A 85 3.07 -6.74 -4.48
C LEU A 85 2.34 -7.09 -5.77
N ASP A 86 1.41 -8.05 -5.74
CA ASP A 86 0.70 -8.54 -6.91
C ASP A 86 -0.62 -7.76 -7.19
N SER A 87 -1.26 -7.21 -6.15
CA SER A 87 -2.60 -6.63 -6.28
C SER A 87 -2.66 -5.11 -6.06
N PRO A 88 -3.06 -4.31 -7.07
CA PRO A 88 -3.23 -2.87 -6.91
C PRO A 88 -4.37 -2.52 -5.94
N TYR A 89 -5.36 -3.40 -5.79
CA TYR A 89 -6.45 -3.22 -4.82
C TYR A 89 -5.96 -3.28 -3.37
N VAL A 90 -5.00 -4.16 -3.09
CA VAL A 90 -4.41 -4.28 -1.75
C VAL A 90 -3.57 -3.04 -1.43
N GLN A 91 -2.78 -2.55 -2.38
CA GLN A 91 -2.01 -1.32 -2.20
C GLN A 91 -2.92 -0.09 -2.00
N ALA A 92 -4.01 -0.01 -2.77
CA ALA A 92 -5.00 1.05 -2.61
C ALA A 92 -5.71 0.99 -1.24
N PHE A 93 -6.01 -0.23 -0.76
CA PHE A 93 -6.57 -0.44 0.59
C PHE A 93 -5.60 0.06 1.67
N CYS A 94 -4.31 -0.22 1.51
CA CYS A 94 -3.24 0.24 2.39
C CYS A 94 -2.98 1.76 2.34
N GLY A 95 -3.60 2.48 1.41
CA GLY A 95 -3.47 3.94 1.30
C GLY A 95 -2.36 4.41 0.36
N GLU A 96 -1.78 3.52 -0.44
CA GLU A 96 -0.88 3.94 -1.51
C GLU A 96 -1.65 4.68 -2.61
N THR A 97 -1.00 5.66 -3.24
CA THR A 97 -1.55 6.40 -4.37
C THR A 97 -1.02 5.90 -5.71
N HIS A 98 0.12 5.21 -5.71
CA HIS A 98 0.79 4.70 -6.90
C HIS A 98 1.17 3.25 -6.68
N PHE A 99 1.10 2.44 -7.74
CA PHE A 99 1.51 1.06 -7.67
C PHE A 99 3.01 0.96 -7.36
N GLN A 100 3.35 0.26 -6.28
CA GLN A 100 4.70 -0.01 -5.83
C GLN A 100 5.09 -1.43 -6.25
N GLY A 101 6.05 -1.56 -7.17
CA GLY A 101 6.65 -2.85 -7.55
C GLY A 101 7.66 -3.38 -6.53
N SER A 102 7.89 -2.65 -5.43
CA SER A 102 8.77 -3.05 -4.34
C SER A 102 8.23 -2.50 -3.03
N VAL A 103 8.35 -3.28 -1.96
CA VAL A 103 8.03 -2.82 -0.62
C VAL A 103 9.01 -1.71 -0.23
N ARG A 104 8.50 -0.52 0.11
CA ARG A 104 9.31 0.59 0.62
C ARG A 104 9.90 0.24 1.98
N GLY A 105 11.16 -0.19 1.98
CA GLY A 105 11.96 -0.40 3.18
C GLY A 105 13.07 -1.41 2.92
N ARG A 106 14.33 -1.00 3.11
CA ARG A 106 15.55 -1.84 2.98
C ARG A 106 15.66 -2.95 4.06
N GLY A 107 14.57 -3.67 4.31
CA GLY A 107 14.47 -4.81 5.21
C GLY A 107 12.99 -5.14 5.44
N GLY A 108 12.47 -6.02 4.59
CA GLY A 108 11.21 -6.77 4.64
C GLY A 108 10.02 -6.21 5.44
N LEU A 109 8.88 -6.04 4.76
CA LEU A 109 7.55 -5.84 5.36
C LEU A 109 7.25 -6.91 6.43
N LEU A 110 7.72 -8.14 6.17
CA LEU A 110 7.64 -9.31 7.05
C LEU A 110 7.94 -8.99 8.51
N GLY A 111 9.12 -8.45 8.82
CA GLY A 111 9.51 -8.21 10.22
C GLY A 111 8.75 -7.09 10.93
N ARG A 112 7.96 -6.27 10.22
CA ARG A 112 7.14 -5.19 10.81
C ARG A 112 5.69 -5.60 10.96
N VAL A 113 5.19 -6.57 10.19
CA VAL A 113 3.82 -7.12 10.32
C VAL A 113 3.76 -8.20 11.41
N THR A 114 4.89 -8.76 11.84
CA THR A 114 4.93 -9.79 12.91
C THR A 114 4.93 -9.22 14.34
N VAL A 115 4.48 -7.98 14.58
CA VAL A 115 4.42 -7.41 15.95
C VAL A 115 3.20 -7.94 16.70
#